data_AF-A0A5C6B926-F1
#
_entry.id   AF-A0A5C6B926-F1
#
_cell.length_a   1.000
_cell.length_b   1.000
_cell.length_c   1.000
_cell.angle_alpha   90.00
_cell.angle_beta   90.00
_cell.angle_gamma   90.00
#
_symmetry.space_group_name_H-M   'P 1'
#
loop_
_entity.id
_entity.type
_entity.pdbx_description
1 polymer ?
#
loop_
_entity_poly.entity_id
_entity_poly.type
_entity_poly.pdbx_seq_one_letter_code
_entity_poly.pdbx_strand_id
1 'polypeptide(L)'
;MPSQNSSNMNRSNIAPPIRRSRAQYPKSANLCEHCTAKCCRYFALPIDEPCSRKDYDYMRWYLLHEGASIFVEGDQWYLLVHAVCKHLQEDHRCGIYETRPEICREYTTDECEFDDDYCYELYFETPEQVDEYADAIYGPQFPDLKSDDRDSLRSRKPNSLPIL
;
A
#
# COMPACT_ATOMS: atom_id res chain seq x y z
N MET A 1 -17.69 16.78 -53.03
CA MET A 1 -16.67 15.71 -52.98
C MET A 1 -15.35 16.29 -53.46
N PRO A 2 -14.20 15.98 -52.85
CA PRO A 2 -13.87 15.65 -51.45
C PRO A 2 -12.86 16.72 -50.94
N SER A 3 -12.15 16.69 -49.82
CA SER A 3 -11.86 15.68 -48.80
C SER A 3 -11.49 16.43 -47.52
N GLN A 4 -12.20 16.16 -46.42
CA GLN A 4 -11.63 16.32 -45.09
C GLN A 4 -10.47 15.34 -44.98
N ASN A 5 -9.29 15.80 -44.55
CA ASN A 5 -8.21 14.89 -44.22
C ASN A 5 -8.09 14.80 -42.69
N SER A 6 -8.50 13.64 -42.23
CA SER A 6 -8.44 13.14 -40.87
C SER A 6 -6.99 12.99 -40.42
N SER A 7 -6.67 13.48 -39.23
CA SER A 7 -5.55 12.97 -38.44
C SER A 7 -6.11 12.53 -37.10
N ASN A 8 -6.77 11.37 -37.12
CA ASN A 8 -7.21 10.68 -35.92
C ASN A 8 -5.95 10.09 -35.26
N MET A 9 -5.49 10.69 -34.17
CA MET A 9 -4.36 10.17 -33.42
C MET A 9 -4.71 8.80 -32.84
N ASN A 10 -3.77 7.89 -33.07
CA ASN A 10 -3.81 6.46 -32.80
C ASN A 10 -4.07 6.20 -31.31
N ARG A 11 -5.20 5.55 -30.97
CA ARG A 11 -5.41 4.98 -29.64
C ARG A 11 -4.54 3.74 -29.54
N SER A 12 -3.44 3.84 -28.82
CA SER A 12 -2.54 2.73 -28.52
C SER A 12 -3.32 1.59 -27.85
N ASN A 13 -3.56 0.50 -28.58
CA ASN A 13 -3.98 -0.78 -28.02
C ASN A 13 -2.80 -1.38 -27.23
N ILE A 14 -2.64 -0.96 -25.98
CA ILE A 14 -1.72 -1.61 -25.04
C ILE A 14 -2.42 -2.88 -24.59
N ALA A 15 -1.89 -4.05 -24.98
CA ALA A 15 -2.37 -5.32 -24.48
C ALA A 15 -2.34 -5.31 -22.94
N PRO A 16 -3.34 -5.90 -22.26
CA PRO A 16 -3.34 -5.94 -20.81
C PRO A 16 -2.07 -6.64 -20.31
N PRO A 17 -1.49 -6.17 -19.20
CA PRO A 17 -0.28 -6.78 -18.65
C PRO A 17 -0.54 -8.25 -18.35
N ILE A 18 0.37 -9.13 -18.80
CA ILE A 18 0.29 -10.56 -18.52
C ILE A 18 0.44 -10.75 -17.01
N ARG A 19 -0.66 -11.12 -16.33
CA ARG A 19 -0.65 -11.45 -14.90
C ARG A 19 0.09 -12.77 -14.71
N ARG A 20 1.25 -12.72 -14.05
CA ARG A 20 2.00 -13.90 -13.63
C ARG A 20 1.29 -14.47 -12.40
N SER A 21 1.06 -15.77 -12.37
CA SER A 21 0.50 -16.44 -11.18
C SER A 21 1.35 -17.63 -10.75
N ARG A 22 1.33 -17.95 -9.45
CA ARG A 22 2.07 -19.04 -8.82
C ARG A 22 1.81 -20.37 -9.52
N ALA A 23 0.57 -20.56 -9.95
CA ALA A 23 0.10 -21.76 -10.64
C ALA A 23 0.80 -22.01 -12.00
N GLN A 24 1.44 -20.99 -12.59
CA GLN A 24 2.17 -21.12 -13.85
C GLN A 24 3.57 -21.76 -13.68
N TYR A 25 4.03 -21.96 -12.44
CA TYR A 25 5.38 -22.44 -12.14
C TYR A 25 5.37 -23.73 -11.29
N PRO A 26 6.37 -24.62 -11.46
CA PRO A 26 6.51 -25.81 -10.60
C PRO A 26 6.53 -25.47 -9.11
N LYS A 27 6.07 -26.38 -8.25
CA LYS A 27 6.11 -26.15 -6.79
C LYS A 27 7.53 -25.89 -6.27
N SER A 28 8.55 -26.51 -6.87
CA SER A 28 9.96 -26.32 -6.51
C SER A 28 10.60 -25.07 -7.11
N ALA A 29 9.90 -24.31 -7.95
CA ALA A 29 10.46 -23.12 -8.59
C ALA A 29 10.66 -22.00 -7.57
N ASN A 30 11.77 -21.28 -7.70
CA ASN A 30 12.01 -20.06 -6.94
C ASN A 30 11.21 -18.92 -7.56
N LEU A 31 10.15 -18.46 -6.87
CA LEU A 31 9.28 -17.41 -7.40
C LEU A 31 9.97 -16.07 -7.55
N CYS A 32 11.04 -15.80 -6.80
CA CYS A 32 11.77 -14.55 -6.89
C CYS A 32 12.45 -14.40 -8.26
N GLU A 33 12.77 -15.50 -8.96
CA GLU A 33 13.29 -15.47 -10.35
C GLU A 33 12.24 -15.03 -11.38
N HIS A 34 10.97 -15.00 -10.98
CA HIS A 34 9.83 -14.64 -11.83
C HIS A 34 9.09 -13.40 -11.34
N CYS A 35 9.54 -12.81 -10.24
CA CYS A 35 8.94 -11.64 -9.59
C CYS A 35 9.61 -10.34 -10.08
N THR A 36 8.94 -9.20 -9.86
CA THR A 36 9.48 -7.84 -10.06
C THR A 36 10.08 -7.25 -8.77
N ALA A 37 10.49 -8.15 -7.86
CA ALA A 37 11.07 -7.86 -6.54
C ALA A 37 10.16 -7.03 -5.62
N LYS A 38 8.87 -7.36 -5.53
CA LYS A 38 7.89 -6.66 -4.69
C LYS A 38 8.37 -6.47 -3.24
N CYS A 39 8.72 -7.58 -2.57
CA CYS A 39 9.20 -7.58 -1.18
C CYS A 39 10.58 -6.92 -0.95
N CYS A 40 11.35 -6.61 -2.00
CA CYS A 40 12.64 -5.89 -1.87
C CYS A 40 12.49 -4.38 -2.07
N ARG A 41 11.25 -3.88 -2.24
CA ARG A 41 10.95 -2.46 -2.47
C ARG A 41 10.35 -1.75 -1.25
N TYR A 42 10.13 -2.49 -0.18
CA TYR A 42 9.64 -1.98 1.09
C TYR A 42 10.16 -2.87 2.23
N PHE A 43 9.93 -2.43 3.46
CA PHE A 43 9.95 -3.30 4.64
C PHE A 43 8.75 -2.95 5.53
N ALA A 44 8.23 -3.95 6.23
CA ALA A 44 7.14 -3.79 7.18
C ALA A 44 7.63 -4.13 8.59
N LEU A 45 7.25 -3.32 9.57
CA LEU A 45 7.55 -3.56 10.98
C LEU A 45 6.25 -3.71 11.75
N PRO A 46 6.12 -4.71 12.62
CA PRO A 46 4.97 -4.79 13.50
C PRO A 46 4.98 -3.58 14.45
N ILE A 47 3.80 -2.99 14.64
CA ILE A 47 3.54 -1.94 15.61
C ILE A 47 2.42 -2.39 16.55
N ASP A 48 2.36 -1.79 17.72
CA ASP A 48 1.30 -2.10 18.69
C ASP A 48 -0.06 -1.63 18.16
N GLU A 49 -1.11 -2.40 18.47
CA GLU A 49 -2.49 -1.98 18.23
C GLU A 49 -2.80 -0.68 18.99
N PRO A 50 -3.35 0.36 18.34
CA PRO A 50 -3.61 1.64 18.96
C PRO A 50 -4.77 1.54 19.96
N CYS A 51 -4.47 1.70 21.24
CA CYS A 51 -5.44 1.57 22.33
C CYS A 51 -6.01 2.90 22.82
N SER A 52 -5.55 4.02 22.28
CA SER A 52 -5.96 5.36 22.69
C SER A 52 -5.89 6.37 21.55
N ARG A 53 -6.60 7.49 21.69
CA ARG A 53 -6.56 8.58 20.70
C ARG A 53 -5.14 9.09 20.42
N LYS A 54 -4.28 9.09 21.44
CA LYS A 54 -2.88 9.50 21.32
C LYS A 54 -2.07 8.56 20.43
N ASP A 55 -2.40 7.27 20.44
CA ASP A 55 -1.70 6.28 19.61
C ASP A 55 -2.02 6.51 18.11
N TYR A 56 -3.28 6.88 17.80
CA TYR A 56 -3.64 7.32 16.45
C TYR A 56 -2.91 8.60 16.03
N ASP A 57 -2.62 9.53 16.95
CA ASP A 57 -1.79 10.71 16.64
C ASP A 57 -0.33 10.32 16.30
N TYR A 58 0.22 9.28 16.94
CA TYR A 58 1.52 8.74 16.54
C TYR A 58 1.48 8.10 15.16
N MET A 59 0.42 7.37 14.84
CA MET A 59 0.20 6.81 13.50
C MET A 59 0.08 7.88 12.43
N ARG A 60 -0.69 8.95 12.70
CA ARG A 60 -0.77 10.14 11.84
C ARG A 60 0.61 10.73 11.60
N TRP A 61 1.44 10.85 12.66
CA TRP A 61 2.80 11.35 12.52
C TRP A 61 3.68 10.47 11.62
N TYR A 62 3.54 9.14 11.65
CA TYR A 62 4.22 8.26 10.69
C TYR A 62 3.84 8.61 9.24
N LEU A 63 2.53 8.74 8.97
CA LEU A 63 1.99 9.01 7.63
C LEU A 63 2.23 10.44 7.11
N LEU A 64 2.77 11.34 7.94
CA LEU A 64 3.27 12.65 7.46
C LEU A 64 4.58 12.53 6.67
N HIS A 65 5.26 11.38 6.73
CA HIS A 65 6.49 11.13 6.01
C HIS A 65 6.20 10.41 4.69
N GLU A 66 6.89 10.82 3.62
CA GLU A 66 6.76 10.18 2.31
C GLU A 66 7.15 8.70 2.37
N GLY A 67 6.36 7.85 1.70
CA GLY A 67 6.62 6.41 1.63
C GLY A 67 6.27 5.64 2.90
N ALA A 68 5.47 6.20 3.81
CA ALA A 68 4.88 5.47 4.92
C ALA A 68 3.44 5.04 4.61
N SER A 69 3.07 3.83 5.02
CA SER A 69 1.69 3.35 5.03
C SER A 69 1.49 2.48 6.27
N ILE A 70 0.26 2.31 6.73
CA ILE A 70 -0.07 1.42 7.85
C ILE A 70 -1.10 0.43 7.38
N PHE A 71 -0.94 -0.85 7.70
CA PHE A 71 -1.93 -1.86 7.35
C PHE A 71 -2.16 -2.84 8.49
N VAL A 72 -3.30 -3.53 8.42
CA VAL A 72 -3.69 -4.60 9.34
C VAL A 72 -3.87 -5.88 8.58
N GLU A 73 -3.24 -6.94 9.08
CA GLU A 73 -3.37 -8.31 8.59
C GLU A 73 -3.64 -9.24 9.78
N GLY A 74 -4.84 -9.82 9.82
CA GLY A 74 -5.35 -10.49 11.01
C GLY A 74 -5.40 -9.51 12.19
N ASP A 75 -4.88 -9.92 13.34
CA ASP A 75 -4.87 -9.09 14.56
C ASP A 75 -3.58 -8.24 14.72
N GLN A 76 -2.74 -8.15 13.68
CA GLN A 76 -1.44 -7.46 13.76
C GLN A 76 -1.41 -6.19 12.91
N TRP A 77 -0.93 -5.11 13.52
CA TRP A 77 -0.69 -3.83 12.87
C TRP A 77 0.75 -3.74 12.36
N TYR A 78 0.93 -3.14 11.19
CA TYR A 78 2.22 -2.96 10.56
C TYR A 78 2.43 -1.52 10.08
N LEU A 79 3.63 -0.99 10.31
CA LEU A 79 4.15 0.18 9.60
C LEU A 79 4.93 -0.29 8.37
N LEU A 80 4.42 0.05 7.19
CA LEU A 80 5.05 -0.20 5.91
C LEU A 80 5.88 1.03 5.49
N VAL A 81 7.16 0.80 5.20
CA VAL A 81 8.05 1.83 4.67
C VAL A 81 8.50 1.44 3.26
N HIS A 82 8.04 2.22 2.28
CA HIS A 82 8.35 2.09 0.85
C HIS A 82 9.77 2.58 0.56
N ALA A 83 10.74 1.72 0.83
CA ALA A 83 12.15 1.97 0.59
C ALA A 83 12.79 0.83 -0.22
N VAL A 84 13.33 1.17 -1.38
CA VAL A 84 14.01 0.20 -2.25
C VAL A 84 15.31 -0.28 -1.63
N CYS A 85 15.48 -1.60 -1.54
CA CYS A 85 16.71 -2.21 -1.04
C CYS A 85 17.92 -1.78 -1.88
N LYS A 86 18.98 -1.33 -1.20
CA LYS A 86 20.23 -0.84 -1.82
C LYS A 86 20.99 -1.90 -2.62
N HIS A 87 20.68 -3.18 -2.41
CA HIS A 87 21.32 -4.30 -3.10
C HIS A 87 20.44 -4.93 -4.18
N LEU A 88 19.25 -4.38 -4.46
CA LEU A 88 18.40 -4.84 -5.56
C LEU A 88 19.06 -4.51 -6.91
N GLN A 89 19.23 -5.51 -7.75
CA GLN A 89 19.83 -5.39 -9.08
C GLN A 89 18.75 -5.11 -10.16
N GLU A 90 19.19 -4.72 -11.36
CA GLU A 90 18.33 -4.41 -12.50
C GLU A 90 17.48 -5.62 -12.95
N ASP A 91 17.98 -6.83 -12.73
CA ASP A 91 17.31 -8.10 -13.04
C ASP A 91 16.32 -8.55 -11.95
N HIS A 92 16.01 -7.68 -10.98
CA HIS A 92 15.13 -7.94 -9.84
C HIS A 92 15.66 -8.99 -8.84
N ARG A 93 16.97 -9.26 -8.85
CA ARG A 93 17.62 -10.17 -7.89
C ARG A 93 18.46 -9.41 -6.87
N CYS A 94 18.74 -10.05 -5.74
CA CYS A 94 19.60 -9.47 -4.70
C CYS A 94 21.08 -9.63 -5.06
N GLY A 95 21.88 -8.58 -4.89
CA GLY A 95 23.32 -8.62 -5.14
C GLY A 95 24.17 -9.22 -4.00
N ILE A 96 23.58 -9.57 -2.86
CA ILE A 96 24.32 -9.99 -1.65
C ILE A 96 23.83 -11.32 -1.06
N TYR A 97 23.42 -12.30 -1.88
CA TYR A 97 22.88 -13.60 -1.41
C TYR A 97 23.69 -14.24 -0.27
N GLU A 98 25.01 -14.29 -0.40
CA GLU A 98 25.92 -14.91 0.58
C GLU A 98 25.98 -14.17 1.93
N THR A 99 25.77 -12.86 1.93
CA THR A 99 25.91 -11.99 3.10
C THR A 99 24.61 -11.31 3.52
N ARG A 100 23.46 -11.86 3.07
CA ARG A 100 22.13 -11.38 3.45
C ARG A 100 21.97 -11.28 4.97
N PRO A 101 21.20 -10.32 5.48
CA PRO A 101 20.76 -10.37 6.87
C PRO A 101 19.85 -11.58 7.10
N GLU A 102 19.74 -12.02 8.35
CA GLU A 102 18.98 -13.21 8.75
C GLU A 102 17.52 -13.18 8.30
N ILE A 103 16.83 -12.04 8.48
CA ILE A 103 15.45 -11.85 8.02
C ILE A 103 15.25 -12.15 6.52
N CYS A 104 16.24 -11.84 5.67
CA CYS A 104 16.17 -12.14 4.23
C CYS A 104 16.54 -13.58 3.89
N ARG A 105 17.21 -14.30 4.81
CA ARG A 105 17.53 -15.73 4.65
C ARG A 105 16.39 -16.62 5.12
N GLU A 106 15.64 -16.18 6.12
CA GLU A 106 14.49 -16.90 6.69
C GLU A 106 13.22 -16.75 5.84
N TYR A 107 13.19 -15.79 4.92
CA TYR A 107 12.06 -15.57 4.01
C TYR A 107 11.73 -16.82 3.17
N THR A 108 10.45 -17.21 3.16
CA THR A 108 9.90 -18.28 2.31
C THR A 108 8.86 -17.73 1.33
N THR A 109 8.53 -18.52 0.31
CA THR A 109 7.50 -18.17 -0.68
C THR A 109 6.09 -18.66 -0.31
N ASP A 110 5.88 -19.15 0.91
CA ASP A 110 4.62 -19.80 1.30
C ASP A 110 3.47 -18.79 1.42
N GLU A 111 3.75 -17.62 1.98
CA GLU A 111 2.81 -16.48 2.15
C GLU A 111 3.24 -15.28 1.28
N CYS A 112 3.82 -15.54 0.12
CA CYS A 112 4.35 -14.51 -0.77
C CYS A 112 3.24 -13.76 -1.54
N GLU A 113 3.32 -12.43 -1.58
CA GLU A 113 2.47 -11.52 -2.39
C GLU A 113 2.62 -11.66 -3.93
N PHE A 114 3.19 -12.76 -4.41
CA PHE A 114 3.45 -13.00 -5.84
C PHE A 114 2.16 -12.86 -6.68
N ASP A 115 1.06 -13.40 -6.18
CA ASP A 115 -0.22 -13.47 -6.90
C ASP A 115 -1.05 -12.18 -6.83
N ASP A 116 -0.66 -11.18 -6.03
CA ASP A 116 -1.34 -9.86 -5.94
C ASP A 116 -2.84 -9.92 -5.58
N ASP A 117 -3.32 -11.04 -5.05
CA ASP A 117 -4.72 -11.23 -4.64
C ASP A 117 -4.98 -10.75 -3.19
N TYR A 118 -4.04 -10.00 -2.60
CA TYR A 118 -4.11 -9.58 -1.21
C TYR A 118 -5.12 -8.44 -1.00
N CYS A 119 -5.93 -8.58 0.04
CA CYS A 119 -6.86 -7.55 0.50
C CYS A 119 -6.59 -7.31 1.98
N TYR A 120 -6.19 -6.08 2.31
CA TYR A 120 -5.95 -5.67 3.69
C TYR A 120 -7.28 -5.43 4.41
N GLU A 121 -7.33 -5.74 5.70
CA GLU A 121 -8.49 -5.40 6.54
C GLU A 121 -8.59 -3.89 6.71
N LEU A 122 -7.45 -3.26 6.97
CA LEU A 122 -7.27 -1.81 7.00
C LEU A 122 -5.99 -1.46 6.26
N TYR A 123 -6.02 -0.36 5.50
CA TYR A 123 -4.87 0.19 4.81
C TYR A 123 -4.95 1.72 4.81
N PHE A 124 -3.98 2.36 5.45
CA PHE A 124 -3.87 3.80 5.62
C PHE A 124 -2.64 4.32 4.88
N GLU A 125 -2.87 5.27 3.97
CA GLU A 125 -1.85 5.98 3.20
C GLU A 125 -1.75 7.44 3.63
N THR A 126 -2.81 8.00 4.23
CA THR A 126 -2.84 9.41 4.62
C THR A 126 -3.19 9.59 6.10
N PRO A 127 -2.64 10.63 6.76
CA PRO A 127 -2.97 10.93 8.15
C PRO A 127 -4.46 11.25 8.36
N GLU A 128 -5.17 11.74 7.32
CA GLU A 128 -6.61 11.99 7.39
C GLU A 128 -7.43 10.70 7.51
N GLN A 129 -7.01 9.62 6.84
CA GLN A 129 -7.71 8.32 6.96
C GLN A 129 -7.61 7.77 8.38
N VAL A 130 -6.44 7.94 9.03
CA VAL A 130 -6.24 7.54 10.43
C VAL A 130 -7.08 8.40 11.38
N ASP A 131 -7.16 9.71 11.13
CA ASP A 131 -7.98 10.62 11.94
C ASP A 131 -9.48 10.31 11.80
N GLU A 132 -9.96 10.03 10.59
CA GLU A 132 -11.35 9.62 10.34
C GLU A 132 -11.68 8.30 11.06
N TYR A 133 -10.76 7.33 11.01
CA TYR A 133 -10.92 6.06 11.72
C TYR A 133 -10.94 6.27 13.25
N ALA A 134 -10.05 7.10 13.78
CA ALA A 134 -10.02 7.42 15.21
C ALA A 134 -11.27 8.21 15.67
N ASP A 135 -11.80 9.09 14.82
CA ASP A 135 -13.04 9.83 15.07
C ASP A 135 -14.25 8.91 15.19
N ALA A 136 -14.33 7.85 14.38
CA ALA A 136 -15.40 6.87 14.48
C ALA A 136 -15.42 6.12 15.82
N ILE A 137 -14.25 5.97 16.47
CA ILE A 137 -14.09 5.22 17.72
C ILE A 137 -14.20 6.15 18.94
N TYR A 138 -13.58 7.33 18.90
CA TYR A 138 -13.41 8.23 20.05
C TYR A 138 -14.17 9.56 19.94
N GLY A 139 -14.83 9.83 18.80
CA GLY A 139 -15.43 11.13 18.48
C GLY A 139 -14.42 12.14 17.94
N PRO A 140 -14.88 13.29 17.38
CA PRO A 140 -14.03 14.27 16.72
C PRO A 140 -13.00 14.92 17.65
N GLN A 141 -11.70 14.85 17.31
CA GLN A 141 -10.64 15.58 18.03
C GLN A 141 -10.66 17.07 17.70
N PHE A 142 -10.97 17.42 16.46
CA PHE A 142 -11.06 18.81 15.97
C PHE A 142 -12.51 19.15 15.61
N PRO A 143 -13.36 19.49 16.59
CA PRO A 143 -14.76 19.80 16.33
C PRO A 143 -14.89 21.02 15.41
N ASP A 144 -15.77 20.93 14.41
CA ASP A 144 -16.11 22.10 13.60
C ASP A 144 -16.93 23.06 14.47
N LEU A 145 -16.38 24.24 14.75
CA LEU A 145 -17.06 25.28 15.53
C LEU A 145 -18.39 25.73 14.88
N LYS A 146 -18.64 25.35 13.63
CA LYS A 146 -19.87 25.67 12.88
C LYS A 146 -20.84 24.49 12.74
N SER A 147 -20.52 23.29 13.23
CA SER A 147 -21.45 22.15 13.12
C SER A 147 -22.62 22.31 14.09
N ASP A 148 -23.85 22.15 13.60
CA ASP A 148 -25.05 22.06 14.44
C ASP A 148 -25.11 20.65 15.07
N ASP A 149 -25.76 20.52 16.24
CA ASP A 149 -25.94 19.25 16.95
C ASP A 149 -26.66 18.21 16.08
N ARG A 150 -27.42 18.67 15.08
CA ARG A 150 -28.09 17.86 14.05
C ARG A 150 -27.13 17.17 13.08
N ASP A 151 -25.91 17.67 12.93
CA ASP A 151 -24.88 17.13 12.04
C ASP A 151 -23.93 16.16 12.77
N SER A 152 -24.09 15.98 14.08
CA SER A 152 -23.23 15.13 14.93
C SER A 152 -23.17 13.66 14.51
N LEU A 153 -24.20 13.16 13.81
CA LEU A 153 -24.28 11.78 13.33
C LEU A 153 -23.69 11.57 11.93
N ARG A 154 -23.23 12.64 11.26
CA ARG A 154 -22.69 12.56 9.89
C ARG A 154 -21.23 12.95 9.88
N SER A 155 -20.39 12.04 9.37
CA SER A 155 -19.00 12.36 9.06
C SER A 155 -18.92 13.57 8.12
N ARG A 156 -17.84 14.33 8.26
CA ARG A 156 -17.57 15.48 7.39
C ARG A 156 -17.60 15.03 5.93
N LYS A 157 -18.20 15.85 5.06
CA LYS A 157 -18.22 15.55 3.62
C LYS A 157 -16.77 15.40 3.11
N PRO A 158 -16.39 14.26 2.51
CA PRO A 158 -15.04 14.07 2.01
C PRO A 158 -14.74 15.08 0.89
N ASN A 159 -13.46 15.42 0.74
CA ASN A 159 -13.01 16.22 -0.40
C ASN A 159 -13.35 15.49 -1.70
N SER A 160 -13.86 16.21 -2.69
CA SER A 160 -14.09 15.64 -4.02
C SER A 160 -12.77 15.16 -4.61
N LEU A 161 -12.75 13.96 -5.22
CA LEU A 161 -11.59 13.45 -5.94
C LEU A 161 -11.11 14.49 -6.97
N PRO A 162 -9.81 14.79 -7.03
CA PRO A 162 -9.28 15.69 -8.04
C PRO A 162 -9.54 15.09 -9.43
N ILE A 163 -10.18 15.88 -10.31
CA ILE A 163 -10.32 15.54 -11.72
C ILE A 163 -8.99 15.91 -12.38
N LEU A 164 -8.20 14.90 -12.75
CA LEU A 164 -6.94 15.03 -13.50
C LEU A 164 -7.21 15.26 -14.99
#